data_AF-A0A8S3THZ0-F1
#
_entry.id   AF-A0A8S3THZ0-F1
#
_cell.length_a   1.000
_cell.length_b   1.000
_cell.length_c   1.000
_cell.angle_alpha   90.00
_cell.angle_beta   90.00
_cell.angle_gamma   90.00
#
_symmetry.space_group_name_H-M   'P 1'
#
loop_
_entity.id
_entity.type
_entity.pdbx_description
1 polymer ?
#
loop_
_entity_poly.entity_id
_entity_poly.type
_entity_poly.pdbx_seq_one_letter_code
_entity_poly.pdbx_strand_id
1 'polypeptide(L)'
;MQTHLLFSLLVRFSLFGKKNRRFQATWLKDFHWMRYSPSTDSVFCAYCVLFTSVDAKEKSFSASAITVWKNLLSLARFHENLSQHRGSLIAGEDFLRVKKDQGDSVASMISSSHKKVAADNRYGLMKIFVILLCGRQNIPIRGHVEERSNFIAILHEIARSDDKLSDWLAFGAGSRTTYLSPEIQNEIINIVGQQV
;
A
#
# COMPACT_ATOMS: atom_id res chain seq x y z
N MET A 1 28.63 -6.28 9.72
CA MET A 1 29.10 -5.75 11.02
C MET A 1 28.71 -4.29 11.27
N GLN A 2 28.50 -3.44 10.26
CA GLN A 2 28.16 -2.02 10.43
C GLN A 2 26.73 -1.70 10.91
N THR A 3 25.75 -2.58 10.68
CA THR A 3 24.34 -2.33 11.09
C THR A 3 24.10 -2.45 12.59
N HIS A 4 24.95 -3.16 13.32
CA HIS A 4 24.82 -3.35 14.77
C HIS A 4 25.25 -2.11 15.59
N LEU A 5 26.19 -1.31 15.09
CA LEU A 5 26.74 -0.15 15.82
C LEU A 5 25.80 1.08 15.81
N LEU A 6 25.03 1.26 14.74
CA LEU A 6 24.03 2.34 14.66
C LEU A 6 22.81 2.07 15.57
N PHE A 7 22.43 0.81 15.74
CA PHE A 7 21.28 0.45 16.58
C PHE A 7 21.55 0.72 18.08
N SER A 8 22.80 0.58 18.53
CA SER A 8 23.18 0.81 19.93
C SER A 8 23.15 2.27 20.39
N LEU A 9 23.21 3.23 19.46
CA LEU A 9 23.18 4.67 19.79
C LEU A 9 21.76 5.24 19.94
N LEU A 10 20.75 4.53 19.44
CA LEU A 10 19.36 5.01 19.41
C LEU A 10 18.49 4.46 20.55
N VAL A 11 18.91 3.36 21.18
CA VAL A 11 18.11 2.70 22.23
C VAL A 11 18.54 3.20 23.60
N ARG A 12 17.65 3.94 24.28
CA ARG A 12 17.89 4.46 25.62
C ARG A 12 17.76 3.34 26.66
N PHE A 13 18.48 3.48 27.77
CA PHE A 13 18.29 2.61 28.93
C PHE A 13 17.12 3.11 29.76
N SER A 14 16.24 2.20 30.16
CA SER A 14 15.17 2.48 31.12
C SER A 14 15.49 1.78 32.44
N LEU A 15 15.41 2.52 33.54
CA LEU A 15 15.59 1.98 34.88
C LEU A 15 14.35 1.17 35.28
N PHE A 16 14.52 -0.11 35.58
CA PHE A 16 13.44 -0.95 36.12
C PHE A 16 13.90 -1.56 37.45
N GLY A 17 13.51 -0.94 38.57
CA GLY A 17 14.01 -1.29 39.90
C GLY A 17 15.51 -0.99 40.03
N LYS A 18 16.33 -1.97 40.43
CA LYS A 18 17.80 -1.84 40.54
C LYS A 18 18.57 -2.23 39.27
N LYS A 19 17.88 -2.57 38.16
CA LYS A 19 18.53 -3.06 36.93
C LYS A 19 18.17 -2.16 35.75
N ASN A 20 19.20 -1.73 35.02
CA ASN A 20 19.02 -1.08 33.72
C ASN A 20 18.62 -2.12 32.69
N ARG A 21 17.49 -1.90 32.04
CA ARG A 21 17.01 -2.72 30.93
C ARG A 21 16.80 -1.83 29.72
N ARG A 22 17.04 -2.39 28.55
CA ARG A 22 16.83 -1.73 27.27
C ARG A 22 16.28 -2.73 26.27
N PHE A 23 15.74 -2.22 25.18
CA PHE A 23 15.39 -3.04 24.03
C PHE A 23 16.59 -3.86 23.54
N GLN A 24 16.36 -5.13 23.20
CA GLN A 24 17.38 -6.00 22.62
C GLN A 24 16.99 -6.32 21.17
N ALA A 25 17.87 -5.97 20.23
CA ALA A 25 17.62 -6.20 18.80
C ALA A 25 17.44 -7.68 18.43
N THR A 26 17.94 -8.60 19.26
CA THR A 26 17.72 -10.04 19.08
C THR A 26 16.24 -10.41 19.11
N TRP A 27 15.41 -9.68 19.87
CA TRP A 27 13.97 -9.93 19.95
C TRP A 27 13.24 -9.74 18.61
N LEU A 28 13.77 -8.90 17.70
CA LEU A 28 13.22 -8.75 16.35
C LEU A 28 13.40 -10.02 15.49
N LYS A 29 14.40 -10.84 15.81
CA LYS A 29 14.62 -12.12 15.14
C LYS A 29 13.70 -13.19 15.72
N ASP A 30 13.49 -13.17 17.03
CA ASP A 30 12.61 -14.11 17.72
C ASP A 30 11.13 -13.90 17.34
N PHE A 31 10.73 -12.64 17.10
CA PHE A 31 9.36 -12.27 16.74
C PHE A 31 9.32 -11.51 15.42
N HIS A 32 9.09 -12.22 14.31
CA HIS A 32 9.15 -11.63 12.95
C HIS A 32 8.14 -10.48 12.71
N TRP A 33 7.05 -10.45 13.47
CA TRP A 33 6.01 -9.42 13.44
C TRP A 33 6.38 -8.14 14.20
N MET A 34 7.39 -8.20 15.07
CA MET A 34 7.75 -7.15 16.01
C MET A 34 8.52 -6.02 15.33
N ARG A 35 8.19 -4.77 15.65
CA ARG A 35 8.94 -3.59 15.21
C ARG A 35 9.20 -2.67 16.39
N TYR A 36 10.41 -2.12 16.44
CA TYR A 36 10.81 -1.13 17.43
C TYR A 36 10.74 0.28 16.82
N SER A 37 10.19 1.21 17.57
CA SER A 37 10.13 2.64 17.23
C SER A 37 11.09 3.41 18.13
N PRO A 38 12.19 3.98 17.58
CA PRO A 38 13.12 4.79 18.36
C PRO A 38 12.51 6.10 18.88
N SER A 39 11.55 6.68 18.16
CA SER A 39 10.93 7.97 18.53
C SER A 39 10.10 7.87 19.82
N THR A 40 9.51 6.70 20.06
CA THR A 40 8.66 6.43 21.23
C THR A 40 9.28 5.42 22.19
N ASP A 41 10.51 4.98 21.92
CA ASP A 41 11.24 3.93 22.65
C ASP A 41 10.34 2.74 23.01
N SER A 42 9.66 2.18 22.00
CA SER A 42 8.60 1.19 22.23
C SER A 42 8.48 0.18 21.10
N VAL A 43 7.74 -0.90 21.39
CA VAL A 43 7.54 -2.02 20.48
C VAL A 43 6.09 -2.14 20.04
N PHE A 44 5.92 -2.47 18.76
CA PHE A 44 4.64 -2.70 18.09
C PHE A 44 4.66 -4.01 17.30
N CYS A 45 3.47 -4.47 16.92
CA CYS A 45 3.25 -5.50 15.92
C CYS A 45 2.86 -4.83 14.60
N ALA A 46 3.68 -5.00 13.56
CA ALA A 46 3.41 -4.39 12.25
C ALA A 46 2.04 -4.79 11.68
N TYR A 47 1.66 -6.05 11.84
CA TYR A 47 0.39 -6.57 11.36
C TYR A 47 -0.79 -6.01 12.15
N CYS A 48 -0.72 -6.00 13.48
CA CYS A 48 -1.84 -5.53 14.29
C CYS A 48 -2.03 -4.02 14.20
N VAL A 49 -0.96 -3.23 14.01
CA VAL A 49 -1.08 -1.79 13.74
C VAL A 49 -1.92 -1.52 12.48
N LEU A 50 -1.78 -2.34 11.45
CA LEU A 50 -2.40 -2.10 10.14
C LEU A 50 -3.76 -2.81 9.96
N PHE A 51 -3.94 -3.98 10.55
CA PHE A 51 -5.05 -4.89 10.23
C PHE A 51 -5.91 -5.26 11.44
N THR A 52 -5.70 -4.65 12.61
CA THR A 52 -6.61 -4.84 13.74
C THR A 52 -7.82 -3.90 13.63
N SER A 53 -9.01 -4.41 13.94
CA SER A 53 -10.24 -3.61 13.98
C SER A 53 -10.15 -2.52 15.06
N VAL A 54 -10.78 -1.36 14.79
CA VAL A 54 -10.88 -0.24 15.73
C VAL A 54 -11.59 -0.66 17.03
N ASP A 55 -12.53 -1.60 16.92
CA ASP A 55 -13.34 -2.13 18.03
C ASP A 55 -12.67 -3.31 18.76
N ALA A 56 -11.42 -3.64 18.43
CA ALA A 56 -10.70 -4.69 19.11
C ALA A 56 -10.55 -4.36 20.60
N LYS A 57 -10.99 -5.29 21.47
CA LYS A 57 -10.90 -5.15 22.93
C LYS A 57 -9.45 -5.10 23.42
N GLU A 58 -8.57 -5.88 22.78
CA GLU A 58 -7.15 -5.93 23.07
C GLU A 58 -6.37 -5.11 22.04
N LYS A 59 -5.68 -4.06 22.50
CA LYS A 59 -4.95 -3.11 21.65
C LYS A 59 -3.44 -3.08 21.95
N SER A 60 -2.96 -3.96 22.81
CA SER A 60 -1.52 -4.13 23.06
C SER A 60 -0.80 -4.48 21.76
N PHE A 61 0.35 -3.83 21.52
CA PHE A 61 1.14 -3.93 20.31
C PHE A 61 0.49 -3.37 19.02
N SER A 62 -0.76 -2.89 19.03
CA SER A 62 -1.36 -2.16 17.91
C SER A 62 -1.38 -0.65 18.19
N ALA A 63 -2.40 -0.17 18.90
CA ALA A 63 -2.51 1.22 19.31
C ALA A 63 -1.69 1.54 20.56
N SER A 64 -1.52 0.54 21.45
CA SER A 64 -0.78 0.69 22.70
C SER A 64 0.64 0.17 22.55
N ALA A 65 1.58 1.12 22.55
CA ALA A 65 3.02 0.90 22.54
C ALA A 65 3.50 0.12 23.77
N ILE A 66 4.36 -0.89 23.60
CA ILE A 66 4.96 -1.61 24.74
C ILE A 66 6.35 -1.05 25.05
N THR A 67 6.50 -0.52 26.27
CA THR A 67 7.76 0.05 26.80
C THR A 67 8.34 -0.77 27.96
N VAL A 68 7.65 -1.81 28.41
CA VAL A 68 8.03 -2.60 29.60
C VAL A 68 8.97 -3.75 29.23
N TRP A 69 10.27 -3.48 29.23
CA TRP A 69 11.31 -4.44 28.82
C TRP A 69 11.40 -5.70 29.69
N LYS A 70 11.08 -5.60 30.99
CA LYS A 70 11.18 -6.75 31.93
C LYS A 70 10.27 -7.91 31.52
N ASN A 71 9.06 -7.59 31.05
CA ASN A 71 8.00 -8.55 30.77
C ASN A 71 7.71 -8.67 29.27
N LEU A 72 8.52 -8.02 28.41
CA LEU A 72 8.25 -7.96 26.97
C LEU A 72 8.13 -9.35 26.36
N LEU A 73 9.03 -10.28 26.70
CA LEU A 73 9.01 -11.62 26.11
C LEU A 73 7.74 -12.40 26.48
N SER A 74 7.27 -12.30 27.72
CA SER A 74 6.01 -12.94 28.13
C SER A 74 4.80 -12.28 27.47
N LEU A 75 4.80 -10.95 27.36
CA LEU A 75 3.74 -10.20 26.67
C LEU A 75 3.70 -10.52 25.17
N ALA A 76 4.87 -10.63 24.53
CA ALA A 76 4.99 -10.98 23.12
C ALA A 76 4.48 -12.40 22.84
N ARG A 77 4.86 -13.38 23.66
CA ARG A 77 4.35 -14.76 23.55
C ARG A 77 2.85 -14.85 23.79
N PHE A 78 2.32 -14.09 24.74
CA PHE A 78 0.88 -14.01 24.95
C PHE A 78 0.18 -13.41 23.73
N HIS A 79 0.69 -12.27 23.23
CA HIS A 79 0.16 -11.58 22.06
C HIS A 79 0.11 -12.47 20.82
N GLU A 80 1.18 -13.21 20.54
CA GLU A 80 1.29 -14.12 19.39
C GLU A 80 0.23 -15.23 19.40
N ASN A 81 -0.26 -15.59 20.59
CA ASN A 81 -1.31 -16.60 20.76
C ASN A 81 -2.74 -16.05 20.69
N LEU A 82 -2.91 -14.73 20.65
CA LEU A 82 -4.22 -14.10 20.52
C LEU A 82 -4.81 -14.34 19.13
N SER A 83 -6.12 -14.60 19.08
CA SER A 83 -6.84 -14.78 17.80
C SER A 83 -6.80 -13.52 16.95
N GLN A 84 -6.83 -12.34 17.57
CA GLN A 84 -6.71 -11.05 16.90
C GLN A 84 -5.37 -10.90 16.19
N HIS A 85 -4.28 -11.29 16.85
CA HIS A 85 -2.95 -11.29 16.24
C HIS A 85 -2.91 -12.19 15.01
N ARG A 86 -3.38 -13.44 15.14
CA ARG A 86 -3.42 -14.40 14.03
C ARG A 86 -4.25 -13.89 12.86
N GLY A 87 -5.41 -13.30 13.11
CA GLY A 87 -6.24 -12.69 12.07
C GLY A 87 -5.53 -11.55 11.34
N SER A 88 -4.90 -10.63 12.08
CA SER A 88 -4.13 -9.54 11.48
C SER A 88 -2.89 -10.04 10.71
N LEU A 89 -2.24 -11.10 11.19
CA LEU A 89 -1.11 -11.73 10.53
C LEU A 89 -1.53 -12.33 9.17
N ILE A 90 -2.61 -13.12 9.15
CA ILE A 90 -3.18 -13.69 7.91
C ILE A 90 -3.55 -12.56 6.94
N ALA A 91 -4.26 -11.54 7.42
CA ALA A 91 -4.68 -10.41 6.57
C ALA A 91 -3.47 -9.68 5.96
N GLY A 92 -2.40 -9.49 6.71
CA GLY A 92 -1.20 -8.85 6.19
C GLY A 92 -0.38 -9.74 5.26
N GLU A 93 -0.32 -11.05 5.50
CA GLU A 93 0.29 -12.00 4.58
C GLU A 93 -0.47 -12.08 3.26
N ASP A 94 -1.80 -12.12 3.31
CA ASP A 94 -2.66 -12.05 2.13
C ASP A 94 -2.48 -10.74 1.36
N PHE A 95 -2.42 -9.61 2.06
CA PHE A 95 -2.11 -8.32 1.46
C PHE A 95 -0.76 -8.33 0.73
N LEU A 96 0.28 -8.87 1.36
CA LEU A 96 1.61 -8.98 0.75
C LEU A 96 1.61 -9.92 -0.46
N ARG A 97 0.87 -11.03 -0.40
CA ARG A 97 0.73 -11.98 -1.52
C ARG A 97 0.06 -11.33 -2.72
N VAL A 98 -1.05 -10.63 -2.52
CA VAL A 98 -1.75 -9.89 -3.58
C VAL A 98 -0.88 -8.76 -4.13
N LYS A 99 -0.21 -7.99 -3.26
CA LYS A 99 0.66 -6.88 -3.69
C LYS A 99 1.84 -7.35 -4.54
N LYS A 100 2.34 -8.56 -4.31
CA LYS A 100 3.45 -9.16 -5.07
C LYS A 100 2.99 -9.93 -6.32
N ASP A 101 1.72 -9.84 -6.70
CA ASP A 101 1.13 -10.62 -7.80
C ASP A 101 1.27 -12.15 -7.62
N GLN A 102 1.35 -12.61 -6.38
CA GLN A 102 1.47 -14.03 -6.01
C GLN A 102 0.13 -14.69 -5.69
N GLY A 103 -0.99 -13.99 -5.89
CA GLY A 103 -2.33 -14.52 -5.67
C GLY A 103 -3.42 -13.50 -5.93
N ASP A 104 -4.63 -14.00 -6.17
CA ASP A 104 -5.82 -13.18 -6.40
C ASP A 104 -6.35 -12.57 -5.08
N SER A 105 -6.96 -11.38 -5.17
CA SER A 105 -7.69 -10.81 -4.04
C SER A 105 -8.98 -11.59 -3.76
N VAL A 106 -9.48 -11.53 -2.52
CA VAL A 106 -10.73 -12.20 -2.13
C VAL A 106 -11.90 -11.82 -3.05
N ALA A 107 -12.04 -10.53 -3.38
CA ALA A 107 -13.06 -10.07 -4.33
C ALA A 107 -12.91 -10.72 -5.73
N SER A 108 -11.68 -10.92 -6.19
CA SER A 108 -11.39 -11.55 -7.49
C SER A 108 -11.64 -13.05 -7.48
N MET A 109 -11.43 -13.72 -6.34
CA MET A 109 -11.75 -15.15 -6.16
C MET A 109 -13.27 -15.40 -6.12
N ILE A 110 -14.03 -14.48 -5.52
CA ILE A 110 -15.49 -14.60 -5.40
C ILE A 110 -16.20 -14.22 -6.71
N SER A 111 -15.64 -13.29 -7.48
CA SER A 111 -16.27 -12.76 -8.70
C SER A 111 -15.28 -12.64 -9.84
N SER A 112 -15.46 -13.51 -10.84
CA SER A 112 -14.78 -13.41 -12.14
C SER A 112 -15.08 -12.08 -12.84
N SER A 113 -16.27 -11.52 -12.62
CA SER A 113 -16.66 -10.19 -13.12
C SER A 113 -15.79 -9.08 -12.52
N HIS A 114 -15.56 -9.09 -11.19
CA HIS A 114 -14.68 -8.12 -10.55
C HIS A 114 -13.23 -8.23 -11.07
N LYS A 115 -12.74 -9.46 -11.25
CA LYS A 115 -11.42 -9.71 -11.83
C LYS A 115 -11.31 -9.12 -13.25
N LYS A 116 -12.33 -9.32 -14.07
CA LYS A 116 -12.39 -8.77 -15.43
C LYS A 116 -12.38 -7.23 -15.42
N VAL A 117 -13.28 -6.60 -14.65
CA VAL A 117 -13.35 -5.13 -14.54
C VAL A 117 -12.03 -4.53 -14.08
N ALA A 118 -11.38 -5.13 -13.07
CA ALA A 118 -10.08 -4.66 -12.60
C ALA A 118 -8.99 -4.78 -13.68
N ALA A 119 -8.99 -5.87 -14.44
CA ALA A 119 -8.04 -6.07 -15.55
C ALA A 119 -8.29 -5.08 -16.70
N ASP A 120 -9.55 -4.81 -17.03
CA ASP A 120 -9.92 -3.86 -18.09
C ASP A 120 -9.60 -2.41 -17.68
N ASN A 121 -9.84 -2.03 -16.42
CA ASN A 121 -9.47 -0.71 -15.90
C ASN A 121 -7.94 -0.51 -15.86
N ARG A 122 -7.18 -1.52 -15.45
CA ARG A 122 -5.70 -1.48 -15.51
C ARG A 122 -5.21 -1.33 -16.95
N TYR A 123 -5.85 -2.03 -17.87
CA TYR A 123 -5.53 -1.92 -19.30
C TYR A 123 -5.78 -0.51 -19.82
N GLY A 124 -6.96 0.06 -19.58
CA GLY A 124 -7.27 1.44 -19.97
C GLY A 124 -6.33 2.47 -19.35
N LEU A 125 -6.00 2.32 -18.06
CA LEU A 125 -5.04 3.18 -17.38
C LEU A 125 -3.66 3.17 -18.05
N MET A 126 -3.19 2.01 -18.52
CA MET A 126 -1.93 1.93 -19.27
C MET A 126 -1.96 2.70 -20.58
N LYS A 127 -3.12 2.80 -21.23
CA LYS A 127 -3.28 3.54 -22.49
C LYS A 127 -3.33 5.06 -22.27
N ILE A 128 -3.81 5.51 -21.11
CA ILE A 128 -3.85 6.94 -20.73
C ILE A 128 -2.45 7.55 -20.59
N PHE A 129 -1.41 6.74 -20.38
CA PHE A 129 -0.02 7.21 -20.42
C PHE A 129 0.42 7.78 -21.78
N VAL A 130 -0.44 7.81 -22.80
CA VAL A 130 -0.29 8.70 -23.96
C VAL A 130 -0.04 10.17 -23.57
N ILE A 131 -0.44 10.59 -22.37
CA ILE A 131 -0.04 11.89 -21.77
C ILE A 131 1.49 12.08 -21.81
N LEU A 132 2.28 11.04 -21.57
CA LEU A 132 3.74 11.09 -21.65
C LEU A 132 4.23 11.34 -23.07
N LEU A 133 3.57 10.76 -24.06
CA LEU A 133 3.87 11.03 -25.48
C LEU A 133 3.60 12.50 -25.79
N CYS A 134 2.44 13.01 -25.35
CA CYS A 134 2.08 14.41 -25.54
C CYS A 134 3.11 15.36 -24.92
N GLY A 135 3.53 15.09 -23.67
CA GLY A 135 4.57 15.87 -23.00
C GLY A 135 5.92 15.83 -23.73
N ARG A 136 6.37 14.64 -24.18
CA ARG A 136 7.65 14.48 -24.90
C ARG A 136 7.68 15.17 -26.26
N GLN A 137 6.54 15.20 -26.95
CA GLN A 137 6.43 15.75 -28.31
C GLN A 137 5.92 17.20 -28.33
N ASN A 138 5.74 17.83 -27.16
CA ASN A 138 5.13 19.15 -27.02
C ASN A 138 3.73 19.25 -27.68
N ILE A 139 2.97 18.14 -27.67
CA ILE A 139 1.59 18.12 -28.14
C ILE A 139 0.70 18.64 -27.00
N PRO A 140 -0.09 19.70 -27.21
CA PRO A 140 -1.03 20.16 -26.20
C PRO A 140 -2.03 19.05 -25.86
N ILE A 141 -2.12 18.65 -24.60
CA ILE A 141 -3.03 17.56 -24.18
C ILE A 141 -4.49 17.98 -24.37
N ARG A 142 -4.80 19.24 -24.01
CA ARG A 142 -6.16 19.80 -23.96
C ARG A 142 -6.54 20.49 -25.27
N GLY A 143 -7.83 20.47 -25.58
CA GLY A 143 -8.44 21.24 -26.67
C GLY A 143 -9.29 22.39 -26.12
N HIS A 144 -9.95 23.13 -27.00
CA HIS A 144 -10.93 24.16 -26.60
C HIS A 144 -12.13 23.56 -25.85
N VAL A 145 -12.51 22.33 -26.22
CA VAL A 145 -13.49 21.48 -25.53
C VAL A 145 -12.86 20.10 -25.30
N GLU A 146 -13.30 19.38 -24.27
CA GLU A 146 -12.69 18.12 -23.84
C GLU A 146 -12.76 17.04 -24.93
N GLU A 147 -13.89 16.95 -25.63
CA GLU A 147 -14.15 15.97 -26.69
C GLU A 147 -13.26 16.18 -27.92
N ARG A 148 -12.68 17.37 -28.06
CA ARG A 148 -11.75 17.74 -29.15
C ARG A 148 -10.31 17.92 -28.64
N SER A 149 -10.00 17.35 -27.48
CA SER A 149 -8.63 17.32 -26.98
C SER A 149 -7.75 16.36 -27.78
N ASN A 150 -6.47 16.68 -27.93
CA ASN A 150 -5.53 15.77 -28.61
C ASN A 150 -5.40 14.45 -27.84
N PHE A 151 -5.52 14.49 -26.52
CA PHE A 151 -5.54 13.30 -25.68
C PHE A 151 -6.65 12.30 -26.09
N ILE A 152 -7.90 12.77 -26.17
CA ILE A 152 -9.03 11.92 -26.59
C ILE A 152 -8.87 11.48 -28.04
N ALA A 153 -8.44 12.37 -28.94
CA ALA A 153 -8.24 12.04 -30.34
C ALA A 153 -7.20 10.92 -30.54
N ILE A 154 -6.06 10.98 -29.84
CA ILE A 154 -5.02 9.95 -29.95
C ILE A 154 -5.50 8.62 -29.36
N LEU A 155 -6.23 8.63 -28.24
CA LEU A 155 -6.81 7.41 -27.67
C LEU A 155 -7.78 6.72 -28.65
N HIS A 156 -8.65 7.50 -29.30
CA HIS A 156 -9.54 6.97 -30.32
C HIS A 156 -8.79 6.48 -31.57
N GLU A 157 -7.68 7.10 -31.95
CA GLU A 157 -6.83 6.61 -33.04
C GLU A 157 -6.25 5.23 -32.71
N ILE A 158 -5.68 5.06 -31.51
CA ILE A 158 -5.14 3.77 -31.05
C ILE A 158 -6.26 2.71 -31.02
N ALA A 159 -7.44 3.09 -30.53
CA ALA A 159 -8.60 2.20 -30.40
C ALA A 159 -9.07 1.60 -31.74
N ARG A 160 -8.78 2.24 -32.90
CA ARG A 160 -9.11 1.67 -34.22
C ARG A 160 -8.41 0.34 -34.50
N SER A 161 -7.30 0.08 -33.83
CA SER A 161 -6.50 -1.14 -33.97
C SER A 161 -6.46 -1.99 -32.69
N ASP A 162 -7.20 -1.57 -31.66
CA ASP A 162 -7.15 -2.14 -30.31
C ASP A 162 -8.58 -2.29 -29.79
N ASP A 163 -9.21 -3.40 -30.15
CA ASP A 163 -10.61 -3.71 -29.81
C ASP A 163 -10.86 -3.60 -28.30
N LYS A 164 -9.89 -4.00 -27.49
CA LYS A 164 -9.99 -3.92 -26.03
C LYS A 164 -10.03 -2.48 -25.53
N LEU A 165 -9.24 -1.59 -26.12
CA LEU A 165 -9.32 -0.16 -25.80
C LEU A 165 -10.62 0.45 -26.30
N SER A 166 -11.09 0.06 -27.48
CA SER A 166 -12.37 0.50 -28.03
C SER A 166 -13.53 0.14 -27.10
N ASP A 167 -13.61 -1.11 -26.66
CA ASP A 167 -14.63 -1.59 -25.71
C ASP A 167 -14.56 -0.84 -24.38
N TRP A 168 -13.35 -0.61 -23.86
CA TRP A 168 -13.16 0.11 -22.60
C TRP A 168 -13.59 1.58 -22.69
N LEU A 169 -13.28 2.26 -23.79
CA LEU A 169 -13.73 3.64 -24.05
C LEU A 169 -15.25 3.72 -24.17
N ALA A 170 -15.86 2.77 -24.89
CA ALA A 170 -17.31 2.70 -25.05
C ALA A 170 -18.02 2.44 -23.71
N PHE A 171 -17.50 1.53 -22.89
CA PHE A 171 -18.01 1.26 -21.55
C PHE A 171 -17.87 2.49 -20.63
N GLY A 172 -16.72 3.17 -20.69
CA GLY A 172 -16.44 4.39 -19.93
C GLY A 172 -17.38 5.54 -20.26
N ALA A 173 -17.80 5.70 -21.52
CA ALA A 173 -18.69 6.78 -21.95
C ALA A 173 -20.07 6.77 -21.26
N GLY A 174 -20.55 5.60 -20.82
CA GLY A 174 -21.80 5.46 -20.04
C GLY A 174 -21.60 5.48 -18.53
N SER A 175 -20.36 5.58 -18.05
CA SER A 175 -19.98 5.50 -16.63
C SER A 175 -19.77 6.88 -16.02
N ARG A 176 -20.06 7.02 -14.73
CA ARG A 176 -19.70 8.21 -13.94
C ARG A 176 -18.21 8.27 -13.58
N THR A 177 -17.48 7.17 -13.79
CA THR A 177 -16.05 7.07 -13.46
C THR A 177 -15.28 6.85 -14.75
N THR A 178 -14.71 7.93 -15.29
CA THR A 178 -13.79 7.89 -16.42
C THR A 178 -12.40 8.31 -15.95
N TYR A 179 -11.36 7.64 -16.44
CA TYR A 179 -9.97 8.03 -16.18
C TYR A 179 -9.47 9.08 -17.19
N LEU A 180 -10.39 9.71 -17.92
CA LEU A 180 -10.11 10.60 -19.04
C LEU A 180 -10.24 12.07 -18.67
N SER A 181 -10.77 12.38 -17.47
CA SER A 181 -11.07 13.75 -17.08
C SER A 181 -9.80 14.61 -16.92
N PRO A 182 -9.92 15.95 -17.05
CA PRO A 182 -8.79 16.85 -16.87
C PRO A 182 -8.13 16.77 -15.48
N GLU A 183 -8.89 16.39 -14.45
CA GLU A 183 -8.40 16.20 -13.08
C GLU A 183 -7.46 14.99 -13.00
N ILE A 184 -7.88 13.86 -13.57
CA ILE A 184 -7.05 12.64 -13.62
C ILE A 184 -5.80 12.88 -14.48
N GLN A 185 -5.94 13.59 -15.61
CA GLN A 185 -4.80 13.99 -16.44
C GLN A 185 -3.78 14.80 -15.62
N ASN A 186 -4.24 15.79 -14.85
CA ASN A 186 -3.38 16.60 -13.99
C ASN A 186 -2.73 15.79 -12.86
N GLU A 187 -3.46 14.87 -12.25
CA GLU A 187 -2.91 13.97 -11.22
C GLU A 187 -1.75 13.15 -11.79
N ILE A 188 -1.94 12.55 -12.97
CA ILE A 188 -0.89 11.78 -13.65
C ILE A 188 0.32 12.66 -13.99
N ILE A 189 0.09 13.86 -14.54
CA ILE A 189 1.17 14.81 -14.85
C ILE A 189 1.98 15.15 -13.59
N ASN A 190 1.31 15.43 -12.47
CA ASN A 190 1.97 15.74 -11.20
C ASN A 190 2.78 14.55 -10.66
N ILE A 191 2.22 13.34 -10.69
CA ILE A 191 2.93 12.13 -10.24
C ILE A 191 4.19 11.89 -11.07
N VAL A 192 4.08 12.02 -12.40
CA VAL A 192 5.22 11.86 -13.31
C VAL A 192 6.26 12.95 -13.07
N GLY A 193 5.82 14.19 -12.86
CA GLY A 193 6.71 15.32 -12.57
C GLY A 193 7.50 15.18 -11.27
N GLN A 194 7.02 14.40 -10.29
CA GLN A 194 7.75 14.08 -9.06
C GLN A 194 8.85 13.01 -9.25
N GLN A 195 8.84 12.29 -10.38
CA GLN A 195 9.80 11.21 -10.67
C GLN A 195 10.97 11.65 -11.56
N VAL A 196 10.95 12.90 -12.04
CA VAL A 196 11.99 13.52 -12.89
C VAL A 196 12.76 14.54 -12.06
#